data_AF-A0A930QBW0-F1
#
_entry.id   AF-A0A930QBW0-F1
#
_cell.length_a   1.000
_cell.length_b   1.000
_cell.length_c   1.000
_cell.angle_alpha   90.00
_cell.angle_beta   90.00
_cell.angle_gamma   90.00
#
_symmetry.space_group_name_H-M   'P 1'
#
loop_
_entity.id
_entity.type
_entity.pdbx_description
1 polymer ?
#
loop_
_entity_poly.entity_id
_entity_poly.type
_entity_poly.pdbx_seq_one_letter_code
_entity_poly.pdbx_strand_id
1 'polypeptide(L)'
;MISIDADHLDHKALNDRLRGIKAPVQLTNCCGQRFIAAGMAPVSLSITGVPGNALGAYLNGGKIVVHGNAQDAVGDTMNDGTIIVHGSIGDAAGYAMRGGKIYVKGNAGYRAGIHIKAYEDKSPTMIIGGTCGSFLGEYQAGGTIIV
;
A
#
# COMPACT_ATOMS: atom_id res chain seq x y z
N MET A 1 13.89 16.59 3.84
CA MET A 1 13.40 15.45 3.04
C MET A 1 14.60 14.55 2.77
N ILE A 2 14.53 13.27 3.10
CA ILE A 2 15.63 12.30 2.96
C ILE A 2 15.48 11.60 1.61
N SER A 3 16.58 11.44 0.87
CA SER A 3 16.58 10.66 -0.38
C SER A 3 17.24 9.30 -0.15
N ILE A 4 16.60 8.25 -0.64
CA ILE A 4 17.12 6.88 -0.63
C ILE A 4 17.03 6.35 -2.05
N ASP A 5 18.15 5.88 -2.56
CA ASP A 5 18.21 5.06 -3.77
C ASP A 5 18.00 3.60 -3.38
N ALA A 6 17.02 2.94 -4.00
CA ALA A 6 16.76 1.51 -3.81
C ALA A 6 17.65 0.63 -4.69
N ASP A 7 18.36 1.21 -5.66
CA ASP A 7 19.24 0.43 -6.53
C ASP A 7 20.29 -0.30 -5.69
N HIS A 8 20.57 -1.55 -6.09
CA HIS A 8 21.43 -2.50 -5.37
C HIS A 8 21.03 -2.83 -3.92
N LEU A 9 19.94 -2.29 -3.39
CA LEU A 9 19.41 -2.70 -2.09
C LEU A 9 18.41 -3.85 -2.26
N ASP A 10 18.65 -4.93 -1.52
CA ASP A 10 17.61 -5.93 -1.33
C ASP A 10 16.48 -5.38 -0.43
N HIS A 11 15.36 -6.11 -0.39
CA HIS A 11 14.21 -5.72 0.41
C HIS A 11 14.54 -5.53 1.89
N LYS A 12 15.43 -6.33 2.48
CA LYS A 12 15.74 -6.25 3.91
C LYS A 12 16.57 -5.00 4.20
N ALA A 13 17.63 -4.77 3.43
CA ALA A 13 18.50 -3.59 3.58
C ALA A 13 17.72 -2.29 3.40
N LEU A 14 16.82 -2.22 2.42
CA LEU A 14 15.96 -1.05 2.22
C LEU A 14 15.03 -0.82 3.43
N ASN A 15 14.35 -1.86 3.90
CA ASN A 15 13.45 -1.74 5.04
C ASN A 15 14.19 -1.37 6.34
N ASP A 16 15.35 -1.95 6.57
CA ASP A 16 16.21 -1.62 7.72
C ASP A 16 16.63 -0.14 7.67
N ARG A 17 16.90 0.40 6.48
CA ARG A 17 17.23 1.82 6.28
C ARG A 17 16.04 2.76 6.51
N LEU A 18 14.83 2.34 6.16
CA LEU A 18 13.62 3.14 6.37
C LEU A 18 13.21 3.20 7.85
N ARG A 19 13.53 2.17 8.65
CA ARG A 19 13.11 2.07 10.05
C ARG A 19 13.62 3.26 10.88
N GLY A 20 12.69 3.86 11.62
CA GLY A 20 12.99 4.97 12.53
C GLY A 20 13.10 6.35 11.86
N ILE A 21 13.04 6.43 10.53
CA ILE A 21 13.00 7.72 9.85
C ILE A 21 11.66 8.43 10.15
N LYS A 22 11.74 9.63 10.73
CA LYS A 22 10.58 10.49 11.03
C LYS A 22 10.34 11.59 10.00
N ALA A 23 11.32 11.89 9.15
CA ALA A 23 11.21 12.91 8.12
C ALA A 23 10.66 12.32 6.81
N PRO A 24 10.05 13.13 5.92
CA PRO A 24 9.60 12.65 4.62
C PRO A 24 10.74 12.06 3.80
N VAL A 25 10.49 10.93 3.15
CA VAL A 25 11.46 10.17 2.35
C VAL A 25 11.04 10.15 0.88
N GLN A 26 11.99 10.41 0.00
CA GLN A 26 11.92 10.05 -1.42
C GLN A 26 12.70 8.76 -1.63
N LEU A 27 12.03 7.75 -2.17
CA LEU A 27 12.62 6.48 -2.57
C LEU A 27 12.65 6.41 -4.09
N THR A 28 13.82 6.19 -4.67
CA THR A 28 14.03 6.14 -6.12
C THR A 28 14.51 4.76 -6.55
N ASN A 29 14.38 4.45 -7.84
CA ASN A 29 14.79 3.19 -8.47
C ASN A 29 14.23 1.92 -7.78
N CYS A 30 13.01 2.03 -7.21
CA CYS A 30 12.39 0.87 -6.59
C CYS A 30 11.99 -0.14 -7.66
N CYS A 31 12.42 -1.40 -7.51
CA CYS A 31 12.24 -2.45 -8.48
C CYS A 31 11.96 -3.79 -7.77
N GLY A 32 10.79 -3.89 -7.14
CA GLY A 32 10.31 -5.13 -6.52
C GLY A 32 10.77 -5.36 -5.08
N GLN A 33 11.42 -4.39 -4.41
CA GLN A 33 11.69 -4.52 -2.99
C GLN A 33 10.36 -4.63 -2.21
N ARG A 34 10.21 -5.74 -1.49
CA ARG A 34 8.97 -6.14 -0.80
C ARG A 34 8.89 -5.54 0.60
N PHE A 35 7.69 -5.55 1.17
CA PHE A 35 7.41 -5.18 2.56
C PHE A 35 7.79 -3.74 2.93
N ILE A 36 7.92 -2.85 1.94
CA ILE A 36 8.25 -1.44 2.19
C ILE A 36 7.21 -0.84 3.13
N ALA A 37 7.66 -0.22 4.22
CA ALA A 37 6.82 0.37 5.27
C ALA A 37 5.92 -0.64 6.02
N ALA A 38 6.20 -1.94 5.96
CA ALA A 38 5.39 -2.95 6.62
C ALA A 38 5.56 -2.92 8.15
N GLY A 39 4.46 -2.74 8.90
CA GLY A 39 4.44 -2.73 10.37
C GLY A 39 5.29 -1.61 11.00
N MET A 40 5.66 -0.60 10.22
CA MET A 40 6.51 0.49 10.66
C MET A 40 5.70 1.61 11.34
N ALA A 41 6.39 2.43 12.15
CA ALA A 41 5.83 3.68 12.63
C ALA A 41 5.42 4.59 11.44
N PRO A 42 4.43 5.48 11.61
CA PRO A 42 3.94 6.35 10.54
C PRO A 42 5.07 7.07 9.79
N VAL A 43 5.08 6.91 8.47
CA VAL A 43 6.09 7.49 7.56
C VAL A 43 5.42 8.25 6.42
N SER A 44 6.06 9.31 5.95
CA SER A 44 5.70 9.97 4.69
C SER A 44 6.70 9.55 3.62
N LEU A 45 6.24 8.73 2.67
CA LEU A 45 7.09 8.10 1.66
C LEU A 45 6.57 8.42 0.26
N SER A 46 7.47 8.86 -0.61
CA SER A 46 7.22 9.04 -2.04
C SER A 46 8.13 8.11 -2.83
N ILE A 47 7.55 7.22 -3.63
CA ILE A 47 8.25 6.13 -4.32
C ILE A 47 8.21 6.37 -5.83
N THR A 48 9.38 6.42 -6.46
CA THR A 48 9.56 6.34 -7.91
C THR A 48 10.08 4.95 -8.27
N GLY A 49 9.35 4.25 -9.14
CA GLY A 49 9.57 2.84 -9.46
C GLY A 49 8.37 1.98 -9.09
N VAL A 50 8.58 0.66 -9.00
CA VAL A 50 7.57 -0.34 -8.68
C VAL A 50 7.94 -1.03 -7.36
N PRO A 51 7.29 -0.71 -6.23
CA PRO A 51 7.45 -1.48 -5.00
C PRO A 51 6.94 -2.91 -5.18
N GLY A 52 7.61 -3.84 -4.51
CA GLY A 52 7.23 -5.25 -4.51
C GLY A 52 6.03 -5.54 -3.61
N ASN A 53 5.72 -6.82 -3.48
CA ASN A 53 4.58 -7.29 -2.69
C ASN A 53 4.57 -6.75 -1.26
N ALA A 54 3.35 -6.60 -0.72
CA ALA A 54 3.09 -6.22 0.66
C ALA A 54 3.60 -4.82 1.06
N LEU A 55 3.59 -3.87 0.11
CA LEU A 55 3.79 -2.44 0.41
C LEU A 55 2.77 -1.98 1.46
N GLY A 56 3.24 -1.40 2.56
CA GLY A 56 2.37 -0.87 3.61
C GLY A 56 1.53 -1.94 4.32
N ALA A 57 1.97 -3.20 4.33
CA ALA A 57 1.31 -4.21 5.15
C ALA A 57 1.34 -3.81 6.64
N TYR A 58 0.26 -4.01 7.38
CA TYR A 58 0.10 -3.58 8.77
C TYR A 58 0.33 -2.07 9.00
N LEU A 59 0.17 -1.24 7.96
CA LEU A 59 0.31 0.21 8.10
C LEU A 59 -0.73 0.74 9.11
N ASN A 60 -0.27 1.56 10.05
CA ASN A 60 -1.08 2.08 11.14
C ASN A 60 -0.91 3.61 11.26
N GLY A 61 -1.05 4.28 10.12
CA GLY A 61 -0.87 5.72 9.96
C GLY A 61 0.23 6.07 8.95
N GLY A 62 0.35 7.35 8.63
CA GLY A 62 1.32 7.84 7.62
C GLY A 62 0.74 7.89 6.21
N LYS A 63 1.60 8.23 5.24
CA LYS A 63 1.22 8.45 3.85
C LYS A 63 2.28 7.90 2.90
N ILE A 64 1.88 6.99 2.01
CA ILE A 64 2.72 6.44 0.95
C ILE A 64 2.15 6.88 -0.40
N VAL A 65 3.00 7.43 -1.26
CA VAL A 65 2.65 7.79 -2.64
C VAL A 65 3.57 7.04 -3.58
N VAL A 66 3.00 6.21 -4.45
CA VAL A 66 3.70 5.48 -5.51
C VAL A 66 3.39 6.17 -6.83
N HIS A 67 4.43 6.68 -7.50
CA HIS A 67 4.27 7.39 -8.78
C HIS A 67 4.10 6.45 -9.98
N GLY A 68 4.35 5.15 -9.80
CA GLY A 68 4.16 4.10 -10.79
C GLY A 68 3.12 3.05 -10.38
N ASN A 69 3.34 1.81 -10.81
CA ASN A 69 2.56 0.65 -10.40
C ASN A 69 3.05 0.10 -9.05
N ALA A 70 2.22 -0.68 -8.38
CA ALA A 70 2.62 -1.50 -7.22
C ALA A 70 2.22 -2.96 -7.45
N GLN A 71 2.95 -3.91 -6.86
CA GLN A 71 2.65 -5.34 -6.98
C GLN A 71 1.52 -5.77 -6.02
N ASP A 72 1.54 -7.02 -5.57
CA ASP A 72 0.42 -7.64 -4.86
C ASP A 72 0.36 -7.25 -3.37
N ALA A 73 -0.80 -7.47 -2.76
CA ALA A 73 -1.05 -7.39 -1.32
C ALA A 73 -0.70 -6.02 -0.70
N VAL A 74 -0.77 -4.94 -1.47
CA VAL A 74 -0.56 -3.59 -0.94
C VAL A 74 -1.61 -3.29 0.13
N GLY A 75 -1.17 -2.82 1.29
CA GLY A 75 -2.06 -2.51 2.41
C GLY A 75 -2.67 -3.75 3.09
N ASP A 76 -2.04 -4.93 2.97
CA ASP A 76 -2.43 -6.12 3.73
C ASP A 76 -2.53 -5.81 5.23
N THR A 77 -3.68 -6.07 5.83
CA THR A 77 -3.98 -5.88 7.25
C THR A 77 -3.74 -4.44 7.71
N MET A 78 -3.83 -3.46 6.79
CA MET A 78 -3.71 -2.03 7.10
C MET A 78 -4.79 -1.59 8.10
N ASN A 79 -4.38 -0.89 9.15
CA ASN A 79 -5.25 -0.42 10.24
C ASN A 79 -5.54 1.09 10.16
N ASP A 80 -4.61 1.87 9.60
CA ASP A 80 -4.78 3.31 9.35
C ASP A 80 -3.73 3.84 8.37
N GLY A 81 -3.88 5.08 7.90
CA GLY A 81 -2.97 5.77 6.99
C GLY A 81 -3.54 5.93 5.59
N THR A 82 -2.68 6.31 4.64
CA THR A 82 -3.08 6.47 3.24
C THR A 82 -2.02 5.94 2.29
N ILE A 83 -2.43 5.12 1.32
CA ILE A 83 -1.61 4.67 0.20
C ILE A 83 -2.23 5.21 -1.10
N ILE A 84 -1.45 5.91 -1.91
CA ILE A 84 -1.86 6.47 -3.20
C ILE A 84 -0.97 5.85 -4.28
N VAL A 85 -1.57 5.20 -5.28
CA VAL A 85 -0.88 4.58 -6.41
C VAL A 85 -1.34 5.28 -7.69
N HIS A 86 -0.41 5.96 -8.37
CA HIS A 86 -0.70 6.66 -9.63
C HIS A 86 -0.77 5.73 -10.84
N GLY A 87 -0.27 4.50 -10.74
CA GLY A 87 -0.44 3.43 -11.72
C GLY A 87 -1.53 2.44 -11.33
N SER A 88 -1.30 1.17 -11.68
CA SER A 88 -2.14 0.03 -11.29
C SER A 88 -1.54 -0.75 -10.12
N ILE A 89 -2.37 -1.55 -9.47
CA ILE A 89 -2.01 -2.40 -8.33
C ILE A 89 -2.29 -3.86 -8.64
N GLY A 90 -1.48 -4.76 -8.07
CA GLY A 90 -1.62 -6.20 -8.24
C GLY A 90 -2.80 -6.81 -7.49
N ASP A 91 -2.71 -8.11 -7.26
CA ASP A 91 -3.76 -8.91 -6.63
C ASP A 91 -3.85 -8.63 -5.12
N ALA A 92 -5.03 -8.89 -4.56
CA ALA A 92 -5.31 -8.83 -3.12
C ALA A 92 -4.95 -7.49 -2.43
N ALA A 93 -4.96 -6.39 -3.19
CA ALA A 93 -4.83 -5.05 -2.62
C ALA A 93 -5.86 -4.83 -1.49
N GLY A 94 -5.44 -4.31 -0.35
CA GLY A 94 -6.30 -4.08 0.82
C GLY A 94 -6.75 -5.35 1.54
N TYR A 95 -6.06 -6.48 1.35
CA TYR A 95 -6.38 -7.73 2.05
C TYR A 95 -6.55 -7.51 3.55
N ALA A 96 -7.69 -7.87 4.11
CA ALA A 96 -7.98 -7.81 5.55
C ALA A 96 -7.82 -6.42 6.20
N MET A 97 -7.77 -5.33 5.42
CA MET A 97 -7.64 -3.98 5.97
C MET A 97 -8.85 -3.64 6.87
N ARG A 98 -8.57 -2.95 7.97
CA ARG A 98 -9.56 -2.53 8.98
C ARG A 98 -9.79 -1.02 9.03
N GLY A 99 -8.85 -0.24 8.51
CA GLY A 99 -8.97 1.21 8.44
C GLY A 99 -7.99 1.81 7.43
N GLY A 100 -7.99 3.13 7.33
CA GLY A 100 -7.18 3.85 6.36
C GLY A 100 -7.76 3.82 4.94
N LYS A 101 -6.98 4.35 4.00
CA LYS A 101 -7.42 4.65 2.64
C LYS A 101 -6.41 4.17 1.60
N ILE A 102 -6.88 3.48 0.57
CA ILE A 102 -6.09 3.11 -0.61
C ILE A 102 -6.73 3.76 -1.85
N TYR A 103 -5.95 4.54 -2.57
CA TYR A 103 -6.37 5.20 -3.81
C TYR A 103 -5.51 4.68 -4.96
N VAL A 104 -6.16 4.15 -6.00
CA VAL A 104 -5.49 3.60 -7.20
C VAL A 104 -6.04 4.33 -8.41
N LYS A 105 -5.17 4.98 -9.20
CA LYS A 105 -5.60 5.68 -10.41
C LYS A 105 -5.93 4.71 -11.54
N GLY A 106 -5.15 3.63 -11.68
CA GLY A 106 -5.32 2.60 -12.69
C GLY A 106 -6.20 1.43 -12.23
N ASN A 107 -5.82 0.23 -12.67
CA ASN A 107 -6.55 -1.01 -12.39
C ASN A 107 -6.10 -1.66 -11.09
N ALA A 108 -6.94 -2.55 -10.55
CA ALA A 108 -6.58 -3.49 -9.50
C ALA A 108 -6.70 -4.94 -9.98
N GLY A 109 -5.88 -5.82 -9.43
CA GLY A 109 -5.88 -7.25 -9.74
C GLY A 109 -7.06 -8.02 -9.15
N TYR A 110 -6.93 -9.34 -9.06
CA TYR A 110 -7.93 -10.23 -8.46
C TYR A 110 -8.06 -9.97 -6.95
N ARG A 111 -9.27 -10.18 -6.42
CA ARG A 111 -9.55 -10.16 -4.97
C ARG A 111 -9.20 -8.83 -4.29
N ALA A 112 -9.24 -7.70 -5.00
CA ALA A 112 -9.05 -6.40 -4.36
C ALA A 112 -10.11 -6.19 -3.26
N GLY A 113 -9.67 -5.75 -2.08
CA GLY A 113 -10.50 -5.58 -0.89
C GLY A 113 -10.96 -6.89 -0.24
N ILE A 114 -10.32 -8.03 -0.52
CA ILE A 114 -10.68 -9.29 0.14
C ILE A 114 -10.60 -9.16 1.65
N HIS A 115 -11.66 -9.60 2.33
CA HIS A 115 -11.78 -9.62 3.78
C HIS A 115 -11.66 -8.23 4.45
N ILE A 116 -11.85 -7.14 3.70
CA ILE A 116 -11.97 -5.79 4.26
C ILE A 116 -13.11 -5.74 5.29
N LYS A 117 -12.88 -5.05 6.41
CA LYS A 117 -13.86 -5.04 7.51
C LYS A 117 -13.85 -3.70 8.25
N ALA A 118 -15.02 -3.15 8.54
CA ALA A 118 -15.12 -2.04 9.48
C ALA A 118 -14.92 -2.57 10.91
N TYR A 119 -14.37 -1.74 11.80
CA TYR A 119 -14.19 -2.09 13.20
C TYR A 119 -14.32 -0.84 14.06
N GLU A 120 -15.31 -0.83 14.97
CA GLU A 120 -15.66 0.33 15.80
C GLU A 120 -15.87 1.59 14.93
N ASP A 121 -15.05 2.62 15.11
CA ASP A 121 -15.08 3.88 14.37
C ASP A 121 -14.34 3.82 13.02
N LYS A 122 -13.65 2.72 12.73
CA LYS A 122 -12.86 2.56 11.51
C LYS A 122 -13.70 2.04 10.35
N SER A 123 -13.71 2.82 9.27
CA SER A 123 -14.29 2.45 7.98
C SER A 123 -13.21 2.50 6.89
N PRO A 124 -12.62 1.36 6.52
CA PRO A 124 -11.58 1.33 5.49
C PRO A 124 -12.16 1.69 4.13
N THR A 125 -11.39 2.40 3.31
CA THR A 125 -11.84 2.84 1.98
C THR A 125 -10.84 2.48 0.90
N MET A 126 -11.33 1.92 -0.20
CA MET A 126 -10.58 1.73 -1.43
C MET A 126 -11.28 2.45 -2.59
N ILE A 127 -10.53 3.21 -3.38
CA ILE A 127 -11.01 3.79 -4.65
C ILE A 127 -10.08 3.35 -5.76
N ILE A 128 -10.64 2.75 -6.80
CA ILE A 128 -9.94 2.25 -7.98
C ILE A 128 -10.50 3.01 -9.18
N GLY A 129 -9.65 3.70 -9.94
CA GLY A 129 -10.09 4.55 -11.05
C GLY A 129 -10.28 3.82 -12.38
N GLY A 130 -9.72 2.62 -12.51
CA GLY A 130 -9.85 1.75 -13.68
C GLY A 130 -10.82 0.58 -13.43
N THR A 131 -10.39 -0.63 -13.74
CA THR A 131 -11.16 -1.86 -13.50
C THR A 131 -10.55 -2.70 -12.39
N CYS A 132 -11.34 -3.62 -11.82
CA CYS A 132 -10.86 -4.65 -10.91
C CYS A 132 -10.98 -6.04 -11.53
N GLY A 133 -10.07 -6.95 -11.17
CA GLY A 133 -10.20 -8.38 -11.48
C GLY A 133 -11.34 -9.06 -10.69
N SER A 134 -11.51 -10.36 -10.90
CA SER A 134 -12.57 -11.14 -10.27
C SER A 134 -12.49 -11.10 -8.73
N PHE A 135 -13.65 -11.32 -8.09
CA PHE A 135 -13.79 -11.42 -6.63
C PHE A 135 -13.49 -10.12 -5.86
N LEU A 136 -13.81 -8.96 -6.44
CA LEU A 136 -13.80 -7.67 -5.74
C LEU A 136 -14.60 -7.76 -4.44
N GLY A 137 -14.00 -7.36 -3.32
CA GLY A 137 -14.65 -7.32 -2.01
C GLY A 137 -15.06 -8.69 -1.47
N GLU A 138 -14.41 -9.77 -1.91
CA GLU A 138 -14.71 -11.12 -1.41
C GLU A 138 -14.60 -11.16 0.13
N TYR A 139 -15.63 -11.66 0.81
CA TYR A 139 -15.73 -11.65 2.28
C TYR A 139 -15.65 -10.26 2.94
N GLN A 140 -16.04 -9.21 2.22
CA GLN A 140 -16.18 -7.87 2.80
C GLN A 140 -17.20 -7.86 3.94
N ALA A 141 -16.78 -7.40 5.11
CA ALA A 141 -17.60 -7.27 6.31
C ALA A 141 -17.81 -5.80 6.75
N GLY A 142 -17.34 -4.83 5.95
CA GLY A 142 -17.53 -3.40 6.15
C GLY A 142 -16.56 -2.56 5.33
N GLY A 143 -16.63 -1.23 5.48
CA GLY A 143 -15.84 -0.30 4.66
C GLY A 143 -16.48 0.01 3.31
N THR A 144 -15.77 0.74 2.46
CA THR A 144 -16.24 1.18 1.14
C THR A 144 -15.22 0.83 0.07
N ILE A 145 -15.66 0.18 -1.01
CA ILE A 145 -14.86 0.01 -2.22
C ILE A 145 -15.60 0.66 -3.38
N ILE A 146 -14.93 1.57 -4.09
CA ILE A 146 -15.45 2.22 -5.30
C ILE A 146 -14.55 1.85 -6.45
N VAL A 147 -15.15 1.41 -7.55
CA VAL A 147 -14.51 1.17 -8.86
C VAL A 147 -15.24 2.03 -9.87
#